data_AF-W9XZI8-F1
#
_entry.id   AF-W9XZI8-F1
#
_cell.length_a   1.000
_cell.length_b   1.000
_cell.length_c   1.000
_cell.angle_alpha   90.00
_cell.angle_beta   90.00
_cell.angle_gamma   90.00
#
_symmetry.space_group_name_H-M   'P 1'
#
loop_
_entity.id
_entity.type
_entity.pdbx_description
1 polymer ?
#
loop_
_entity_poly.entity_id
_entity_poly.type
_entity_poly.pdbx_seq_one_letter_code
_entity_poly.pdbx_strand_id
1 'polypeptide(L)'
;MEGNKNLRLEVTDYGSSTSSNNPNVLASPGRVVNFTPLALRAPTHTSLDIEDLFVGPRDMNHHSKWPFFLRIHGSVLPKMILPLAFVAGWATLFTCINKFVYELVFDSVLLTITGFVVSLALSFRSTTAYERYSEGRKYWAQLIVTSRNLARIIWIHTKERHASGEEQGKADLLGKLTALNLVNAFAVALKHRLRFEPSTDYPDLQPLIGNLHTLAGEADQAKLQPKKVGSWKAAGEYLGVTFAHSNPRKLIKRSRDNLGNLPLEVLNYLGAYLDEVCASGQLSLPIHQANAMNSIVQLADILTGTERVLNTPVPIAYSISISQITWVYILTLPFQIYSKLGWVTIFGVVLAAYIILGLAAIGYEIENPFGVDVNDLPLDAYCRELASDIDILTSMPAPTTENFVTTAQNKVLFPLSMSDYELWNDRSVAEIRSALRAKATTAATSVDFERAKAQSESTQESMDTRAAAGAEKETKSKDIMAAEAV
;
A
#
# COMPACT_ATOMS: atom_id res chain seq x y z
N MET A 1 23.37 34.27 -28.71
CA MET A 1 21.91 34.30 -28.93
C MET A 1 21.47 32.88 -29.15
N GLU A 2 20.96 32.21 -28.12
CA GLU A 2 20.11 31.02 -28.32
C GLU A 2 19.29 30.84 -27.04
N GLY A 3 17.99 31.05 -27.20
CA GLY A 3 17.02 31.27 -26.13
C GLY A 3 16.67 29.99 -25.40
N ASN A 4 16.78 30.07 -24.08
CA ASN A 4 16.36 29.07 -23.11
C ASN A 4 14.84 28.89 -23.19
N LYS A 5 14.36 27.81 -23.81
CA LYS A 5 12.94 27.40 -23.78
C LYS A 5 12.66 26.65 -22.47
N ASN A 6 12.64 27.38 -21.36
CA ASN A 6 11.88 26.98 -20.18
C ASN A 6 10.56 27.75 -20.23
N LEU A 7 9.55 27.14 -20.84
CA LEU A 7 8.15 27.54 -20.66
C LEU A 7 7.77 27.25 -19.20
N ARG A 8 8.17 28.15 -18.29
CA ARG A 8 7.47 28.35 -17.04
C ARG A 8 6.12 28.95 -17.41
N LEU A 9 5.08 28.12 -17.38
CA LEU A 9 3.71 28.60 -17.26
C LEU A 9 3.63 29.31 -15.91
N GLU A 10 3.89 30.62 -15.91
CA GLU A 10 3.43 31.52 -14.87
C GLU A 10 1.91 31.58 -14.99
N VAL A 11 1.22 30.77 -14.17
CA VAL A 11 -0.23 30.92 -13.99
C VAL A 11 -0.41 31.96 -12.89
N THR A 12 -0.33 33.23 -13.29
CA THR A 12 -0.84 34.36 -12.52
C THR A 12 -2.32 34.52 -12.86
N ASP A 13 -3.18 34.30 -11.86
CA ASP A 13 -4.35 35.13 -11.51
C ASP A 13 -5.27 34.31 -10.59
N TYR A 14 -5.28 34.67 -9.31
CA TYR A 14 -6.22 34.17 -8.32
C TYR A 14 -7.59 34.82 -8.57
N GLY A 15 -8.30 34.35 -9.61
CA GLY A 15 -9.70 34.68 -9.83
C GLY A 15 -10.58 33.72 -9.04
N SER A 16 -11.30 34.22 -8.04
CA SER A 16 -12.45 33.54 -7.45
C SER A 16 -13.50 33.31 -8.55
N SER A 17 -13.59 32.09 -9.08
CA SER A 17 -14.72 31.72 -9.93
C SER A 17 -15.96 31.50 -9.05
N THR A 18 -16.62 32.59 -8.68
CA THR A 18 -17.97 32.58 -8.11
C THR A 18 -18.97 32.26 -9.21
N SER A 19 -19.28 30.98 -9.46
CA SER A 19 -20.56 30.56 -10.09
C SER A 19 -20.75 29.03 -10.11
N SER A 20 -20.77 28.39 -8.95
CA SER A 20 -21.28 27.03 -8.82
C SER A 20 -22.22 27.00 -7.62
N ASN A 21 -23.54 26.93 -7.86
CA ASN A 21 -24.56 26.70 -6.83
C ASN A 21 -24.49 25.27 -6.23
N ASN A 22 -23.47 24.48 -6.58
CA ASN A 22 -23.25 23.16 -6.00
C ASN A 22 -22.40 23.30 -4.72
N PRO A 23 -22.95 23.04 -3.52
CA PRO A 23 -22.21 23.09 -2.26
C PRO A 23 -21.07 22.06 -2.20
N ASN A 24 -21.03 21.11 -3.13
CA ASN A 24 -19.94 20.13 -3.29
C ASN A 24 -18.77 20.63 -4.17
N VAL A 25 -18.74 21.89 -4.59
CA VAL A 25 -17.61 22.46 -5.34
C VAL A 25 -16.95 23.55 -4.50
N LEU A 26 -15.94 23.17 -3.72
CA LEU A 26 -15.07 24.12 -3.04
C LEU A 26 -14.03 24.67 -4.02
N ALA A 27 -13.74 25.97 -3.94
CA ALA A 27 -12.67 26.58 -4.73
C ALA A 27 -11.32 25.93 -4.38
N SER A 28 -10.56 25.49 -5.39
CA SER A 28 -9.22 24.93 -5.19
C SER A 28 -8.29 26.01 -4.60
N PRO A 29 -7.69 25.80 -3.42
CA PRO A 29 -6.69 26.74 -2.90
C PRO A 29 -5.48 26.72 -3.84
N GLY A 30 -5.17 27.86 -4.47
CA GLY A 30 -4.04 27.96 -5.38
C GLY A 30 -2.71 27.60 -4.69
N ARG A 31 -1.79 26.98 -5.45
CA ARG A 31 -0.54 26.42 -4.93
C ARG A 31 0.38 27.52 -4.38
N VAL A 32 0.84 27.38 -3.13
CA VAL A 32 1.81 28.30 -2.51
C VAL A 32 3.19 28.15 -3.18
N VAL A 33 3.74 29.23 -3.73
CA VAL A 33 4.97 29.23 -4.56
C VAL A 33 6.22 28.79 -3.77
N ASN A 34 6.24 29.00 -2.45
CA ASN A 34 7.38 28.71 -1.58
C ASN A 34 7.27 27.41 -0.76
N PHE A 35 6.18 26.66 -0.91
CA PHE A 35 6.00 25.36 -0.25
C PHE A 35 6.07 24.26 -1.30
N THR A 36 7.19 23.54 -1.33
CA THR A 36 7.27 22.28 -2.07
C THR A 36 6.69 21.19 -1.16
N PRO A 37 5.46 20.69 -1.40
CA PRO A 37 4.97 19.56 -0.64
C PRO A 37 5.95 18.39 -0.82
N LEU A 38 6.22 17.65 0.25
CA LEU A 38 6.96 16.41 0.11
C LEU A 38 6.14 15.53 -0.84
N ALA A 39 6.72 15.15 -1.98
CA ALA A 39 6.01 14.38 -2.96
C ALA A 39 5.72 12.99 -2.38
N LEU A 40 4.51 12.78 -1.86
CA LEU A 40 4.04 11.47 -1.43
C LEU A 40 4.04 10.48 -2.60
N ARG A 41 4.09 10.94 -3.85
CA ARG A 41 4.40 10.09 -5.01
C ARG A 41 5.88 10.23 -5.32
N ALA A 42 6.67 9.20 -5.03
CA ALA A 42 8.07 9.16 -5.45
C ALA A 42 8.13 9.45 -6.97
N PRO A 43 9.01 10.36 -7.42
CA PRO A 43 9.17 10.60 -8.85
C PRO A 43 9.62 9.31 -9.53
N THR A 44 8.91 8.90 -10.58
CA THR A 44 9.24 7.74 -11.44
C THR A 44 10.49 7.98 -12.31
N HIS A 45 11.33 8.94 -11.96
CA HIS A 45 12.57 9.24 -12.64
C HIS A 45 13.73 8.80 -11.75
N THR A 46 14.07 7.51 -11.85
CA THR A 46 15.37 7.02 -11.39
C THR A 46 16.43 7.49 -12.38
N SER A 47 17.49 8.12 -11.88
CA SER A 47 18.77 8.06 -12.58
C SER A 47 19.09 6.58 -12.81
N LEU A 48 19.78 6.24 -13.90
CA LEU A 48 20.26 4.88 -14.16
C LEU A 48 21.42 4.54 -13.20
N ASP A 49 21.22 4.70 -11.89
CA ASP A 49 22.16 4.22 -10.89
C ASP A 49 21.98 2.71 -10.76
N ILE A 50 23.11 2.01 -10.88
CA ILE A 50 23.20 0.55 -10.76
C ILE A 50 22.64 0.08 -9.40
N GLU A 51 22.65 0.98 -8.40
CA GLU A 51 22.11 0.75 -7.06
C GLU A 51 20.57 0.66 -7.06
N ASP A 52 19.85 1.53 -7.79
CA ASP A 52 18.38 1.53 -7.87
C ASP A 52 17.82 0.32 -8.63
N LEU A 53 18.65 -0.33 -9.45
CA LEU A 53 18.25 -1.53 -10.17
C LEU A 53 18.07 -2.74 -9.26
N PHE A 54 18.49 -2.67 -7.99
CA PHE A 54 18.48 -3.82 -7.07
C PHE A 54 18.08 -3.47 -5.62
N VAL A 55 17.70 -2.22 -5.36
CA VAL A 55 17.07 -1.80 -4.11
C VAL A 55 15.56 -2.07 -4.20
N GLY A 56 15.01 -2.78 -3.21
CA GLY A 56 13.59 -3.02 -3.07
C GLY A 56 12.89 -1.96 -2.23
N PRO A 57 11.55 -2.04 -2.07
CA PRO A 57 10.65 -3.04 -2.63
C PRO A 57 10.31 -2.77 -4.10
N ARG A 58 10.02 -3.82 -4.89
CA ARG A 58 9.65 -3.69 -6.31
C ARG A 58 8.48 -2.73 -6.52
N ASP A 59 8.66 -1.73 -7.38
CA ASP A 59 7.55 -0.85 -7.78
C ASP A 59 6.49 -1.64 -8.56
N MET A 60 5.30 -1.75 -7.99
CA MET A 60 4.15 -2.44 -8.61
C MET A 60 3.62 -1.71 -9.84
N ASN A 61 3.87 -0.40 -9.95
CA ASN A 61 3.43 0.39 -11.09
C ASN A 61 4.36 0.24 -12.30
N HIS A 62 5.59 -0.22 -12.08
CA HIS A 62 6.58 -0.42 -13.13
C HIS A 62 6.45 -1.84 -13.74
N HIS A 63 6.07 -1.89 -15.02
CA HIS A 63 5.97 -3.14 -15.77
C HIS A 63 7.13 -3.30 -16.75
N SER A 64 8.00 -4.29 -16.52
CA SER A 64 9.02 -4.66 -17.50
C SER A 64 8.39 -5.36 -18.70
N LYS A 65 8.85 -5.02 -19.91
CA LYS A 65 8.40 -5.66 -21.16
C LYS A 65 9.13 -6.98 -21.47
N TRP A 66 10.19 -7.29 -20.73
CA TRP A 66 10.97 -8.52 -20.94
C TRP A 66 10.18 -9.76 -20.47
N PRO A 67 10.30 -10.92 -21.17
CA PRO A 67 9.78 -12.19 -20.68
C PRO A 67 10.30 -12.53 -19.28
N PHE A 68 9.48 -13.17 -18.44
CA PHE A 68 9.82 -13.44 -17.04
C PHE A 68 11.16 -14.16 -16.84
N PHE A 69 11.48 -15.15 -17.69
CA PHE A 69 12.71 -15.94 -17.57
C PHE A 69 14.00 -15.15 -17.87
N LEU A 70 13.91 -13.97 -18.50
CA LEU A 70 15.05 -13.09 -18.79
C LEU A 70 15.18 -11.93 -17.78
N ARG A 71 14.27 -11.82 -16.81
CA ARG A 71 14.29 -10.71 -15.84
C ARG A 71 15.30 -10.99 -14.73
N ILE A 72 16.28 -10.10 -14.60
CA ILE A 72 17.27 -10.13 -13.52
C ILE A 72 16.74 -9.40 -12.28
N HIS A 73 16.03 -8.28 -12.46
CA HIS A 73 15.44 -7.52 -11.36
C HIS A 73 14.31 -8.31 -10.67
N GLY A 74 14.43 -8.50 -9.35
CA GLY A 74 13.54 -9.32 -8.52
C GLY A 74 13.83 -10.82 -8.57
N SER A 75 14.85 -11.25 -9.31
CA SER A 75 15.33 -12.63 -9.26
C SER A 75 16.37 -12.81 -8.15
N VAL A 76 16.47 -14.03 -7.63
CA VAL A 76 17.52 -14.42 -6.67
C VAL A 76 18.89 -14.64 -7.35
N LEU A 77 18.95 -14.57 -8.68
CA LEU A 77 20.14 -14.90 -9.48
C LEU A 77 21.38 -14.10 -9.07
N PRO A 78 21.34 -12.77 -8.84
CA PRO A 78 22.53 -12.01 -8.45
C PRO A 78 23.17 -12.50 -7.14
N LYS A 79 22.36 -12.83 -6.13
CA LYS A 79 22.82 -13.39 -4.85
C LYS A 79 23.44 -14.79 -5.01
N MET A 80 23.18 -15.46 -6.13
CA MET A 80 23.67 -16.81 -6.42
C MET A 80 24.93 -16.86 -7.27
N ILE A 81 25.39 -15.74 -7.84
CA ILE A 81 26.56 -15.73 -8.75
C ILE A 81 27.80 -16.31 -8.04
N LEU A 82 28.11 -15.85 -6.82
CA LEU A 82 29.27 -16.34 -6.06
C LEU A 82 29.12 -17.81 -5.63
N PRO A 83 28.00 -18.26 -5.03
CA PRO A 83 27.76 -19.69 -4.77
C PRO A 83 27.89 -20.58 -6.00
N LEU A 84 27.33 -20.17 -7.14
CA LEU A 84 27.40 -20.95 -8.38
C LEU A 84 28.81 -20.99 -8.97
N ALA A 85 29.54 -19.88 -8.92
CA ALA A 85 30.95 -19.86 -9.34
C ALA A 85 31.81 -20.79 -8.46
N PHE A 86 31.56 -20.81 -7.14
CA PHE A 86 32.23 -21.74 -6.24
C PHE A 86 31.90 -23.20 -6.58
N VAL A 87 30.63 -23.52 -6.80
CA VAL A 87 30.19 -24.88 -7.20
C VAL A 87 30.79 -25.28 -8.55
N ALA A 88 30.85 -24.36 -9.52
CA ALA A 88 31.49 -24.60 -10.82
C ALA A 88 32.98 -24.90 -10.66
N GLY A 89 33.69 -24.13 -9.83
CA GLY A 89 35.10 -24.37 -9.50
C GLY A 89 35.31 -25.72 -8.81
N TRP A 90 34.46 -26.07 -7.85
CA TRP A 90 34.50 -27.36 -7.16
C TRP A 90 34.26 -28.54 -8.11
N ALA A 91 33.22 -28.46 -8.95
CA ALA A 91 32.89 -29.49 -9.93
C ALA A 91 34.02 -29.64 -10.97
N THR A 92 34.64 -28.54 -11.40
CA THR A 92 35.78 -28.55 -12.31
C THR A 92 37.00 -29.21 -11.68
N LEU A 93 37.33 -28.84 -10.44
CA LEU A 93 38.42 -29.44 -9.68
C LEU A 93 38.25 -30.94 -9.56
N PHE A 94 37.06 -31.40 -9.16
CA PHE A 94 36.77 -32.82 -9.04
C PHE A 94 36.86 -33.55 -10.38
N THR A 95 36.27 -32.98 -11.44
CA THR A 95 36.30 -33.56 -12.79
C THR A 95 37.75 -33.72 -13.29
N CYS A 96 38.62 -32.73 -13.02
CA CYS A 96 40.04 -32.81 -13.35
C CYS A 96 40.77 -33.88 -12.54
N ILE A 97 40.53 -33.97 -11.23
CA ILE A 97 41.14 -35.01 -10.38
C ILE A 97 40.73 -36.41 -10.87
N ASN A 98 39.44 -36.60 -11.14
CA ASN A 98 38.91 -37.90 -11.57
C ASN A 98 39.41 -38.31 -12.96
N LYS A 99 39.65 -37.33 -13.85
CA LYS A 99 40.13 -37.58 -15.20
C LYS A 99 41.65 -37.80 -15.28
N PHE A 100 42.43 -37.05 -14.51
CA PHE A 100 43.90 -36.99 -14.67
C PHE A 100 44.68 -37.70 -13.57
N VAL A 101 44.07 -38.02 -12.43
CA VAL A 101 44.79 -38.57 -11.26
C VAL A 101 44.30 -39.97 -10.89
N TYR A 102 43.03 -40.09 -10.45
CA TYR A 102 42.46 -41.36 -10.00
C TYR A 102 40.98 -41.47 -10.37
N GLU A 103 40.58 -42.62 -10.93
CA GLU A 103 39.16 -42.92 -11.18
C GLU A 103 38.43 -43.21 -9.86
N LEU A 104 37.83 -42.17 -9.28
CA LEU A 104 37.00 -42.25 -8.10
C LEU A 104 35.56 -42.52 -8.52
N VAL A 105 35.07 -43.74 -8.25
CA VAL A 105 33.70 -44.16 -8.52
C VAL A 105 32.92 -44.26 -7.21
N PHE A 106 31.85 -43.47 -7.10
CA PHE A 106 30.91 -43.52 -5.97
C PHE A 106 29.56 -44.08 -6.43
N ASP A 107 28.91 -44.86 -5.56
CA ASP A 107 27.58 -45.36 -5.83
C ASP A 107 26.54 -44.21 -5.81
N SER A 108 25.65 -44.22 -6.81
CA SER A 108 24.52 -43.31 -6.92
C SER A 108 23.40 -43.54 -5.89
N VAL A 109 23.44 -44.62 -5.08
CA VAL A 109 22.49 -44.84 -3.98
C VAL A 109 22.44 -43.66 -3.01
N LEU A 110 23.58 -43.03 -2.72
CA LEU A 110 23.60 -41.86 -1.84
C LEU A 110 22.85 -40.67 -2.46
N LEU A 111 22.84 -40.55 -3.80
CA LEU A 111 22.15 -39.48 -4.55
C LEU A 111 20.66 -39.49 -4.27
N THR A 112 20.04 -40.66 -4.34
CA THR A 112 18.58 -40.79 -4.26
C THR A 112 18.09 -40.51 -2.85
N ILE A 113 18.78 -41.05 -1.83
CA ILE A 113 18.43 -40.86 -0.43
C ILE A 113 18.65 -39.39 -0.01
N THR A 114 19.83 -38.83 -0.28
CA THR A 114 20.13 -37.45 0.10
C THR A 114 19.31 -36.44 -0.71
N GLY A 115 19.04 -36.72 -1.99
CA GLY A 115 18.18 -35.88 -2.84
C GLY A 115 16.74 -35.83 -2.35
N PHE A 116 16.19 -36.96 -1.88
CA PHE A 116 14.87 -37.00 -1.25
C PHE A 116 14.82 -36.19 0.05
N VAL A 117 15.85 -36.31 0.90
CA VAL A 117 15.92 -35.55 2.16
C VAL A 117 16.04 -34.05 1.88
N VAL A 118 16.87 -33.64 0.92
CA VAL A 118 17.02 -32.23 0.52
C VAL A 118 15.71 -31.68 -0.04
N SER A 119 15.02 -32.41 -0.91
CA SER A 119 13.77 -31.93 -1.51
C SER A 119 12.67 -31.74 -0.46
N LEU A 120 12.54 -32.68 0.49
CA LEU A 120 11.61 -32.57 1.61
C LEU A 120 11.96 -31.38 2.52
N ALA A 121 13.24 -31.22 2.86
CA ALA A 121 13.74 -30.13 3.70
C ALA A 121 13.49 -28.75 3.07
N LEU A 122 13.76 -28.61 1.77
CA LEU A 122 13.53 -27.37 1.02
C LEU A 122 12.04 -27.05 0.84
N SER A 123 11.20 -28.07 0.65
CA SER A 123 9.74 -27.92 0.59
C SER A 123 9.20 -27.39 1.91
N PHE A 124 9.64 -27.97 3.04
CA PHE A 124 9.27 -27.49 4.37
C PHE A 124 9.73 -26.03 4.62
N ARG A 125 10.97 -25.70 4.23
CA ARG A 125 11.49 -24.33 4.32
C ARG A 125 10.66 -23.35 3.49
N SER A 126 10.37 -23.68 2.23
CA SER A 126 9.57 -22.83 1.34
C SER A 126 8.15 -22.61 1.87
N THR A 127 7.53 -23.66 2.41
CA THR A 127 6.17 -23.60 2.96
C THR A 127 6.11 -22.69 4.18
N THR A 128 7.03 -22.88 5.14
CA THR A 128 7.08 -22.05 6.35
C THR A 128 7.43 -20.59 6.07
N ALA A 129 8.33 -20.33 5.12
CA ALA A 129 8.64 -18.96 4.69
C ALA A 129 7.43 -18.29 4.00
N TYR A 130 6.71 -19.02 3.15
CA TYR A 130 5.50 -18.51 2.50
C TYR A 130 4.38 -18.20 3.50
N GLU A 131 4.19 -19.03 4.52
CA GLU A 131 3.20 -18.78 5.58
C GLU A 131 3.48 -17.45 6.30
N ARG A 132 4.74 -17.17 6.64
CA ARG A 132 5.15 -15.91 7.26
C ARG A 132 4.95 -14.71 6.34
N TYR A 133 5.30 -14.85 5.06
CA TYR A 133 5.05 -13.82 4.05
C TYR A 133 3.56 -13.50 3.92
N SER A 134 2.73 -14.55 3.80
CA SER A 134 1.27 -14.44 3.70
C SER A 134 0.67 -13.80 4.96
N GLU A 135 1.18 -14.17 6.14
CA GLU A 135 0.76 -13.62 7.41
C GLU A 135 1.10 -12.13 7.56
N GLY A 136 2.33 -11.73 7.22
CA GLY A 136 2.72 -10.32 7.19
C GLY A 136 1.84 -9.49 6.25
N ARG A 137 1.54 -10.02 5.06
CA ARG A 137 0.62 -9.37 4.11
C ARG A 137 -0.80 -9.23 4.66
N LYS A 138 -1.33 -10.24 5.36
CA LYS A 138 -2.67 -10.21 5.96
C LYS A 138 -2.77 -9.14 7.04
N TYR A 139 -1.78 -9.05 7.93
CA TYR A 139 -1.75 -8.01 8.97
C TYR A 139 -1.71 -6.60 8.37
N TRP A 140 -0.93 -6.40 7.31
CA TRP A 140 -0.89 -5.09 6.65
C TRP A 140 -2.20 -4.74 5.92
N ALA A 141 -2.83 -5.72 5.26
CA ALA A 141 -4.15 -5.52 4.67
C ALA A 141 -5.21 -5.17 5.73
N GLN A 142 -5.15 -5.81 6.90
CA GLN A 142 -6.02 -5.50 8.03
C GLN A 142 -5.76 -4.09 8.57
N LEU A 143 -4.50 -3.66 8.66
CA LEU A 143 -4.12 -2.28 9.05
C LEU A 143 -4.80 -1.25 8.16
N ILE A 144 -4.73 -1.43 6.85
CA ILE A 144 -5.34 -0.50 5.89
C ILE A 144 -6.87 -0.44 6.08
N VAL A 145 -7.53 -1.59 6.23
CA VAL A 145 -8.98 -1.63 6.44
C VAL A 145 -9.39 -0.97 7.76
N THR A 146 -8.72 -1.30 8.87
CA THR A 146 -9.00 -0.72 10.19
C THR A 146 -8.73 0.78 10.19
N SER A 147 -7.65 1.24 9.56
CA SER A 147 -7.29 2.66 9.46
C SER A 147 -8.31 3.44 8.63
N ARG A 148 -8.74 2.92 7.47
CA ARG A 148 -9.79 3.53 6.63
C ARG A 148 -11.13 3.61 7.37
N ASN A 149 -11.48 2.58 8.14
CA ASN A 149 -12.71 2.57 8.95
C ASN A 149 -12.64 3.61 10.07
N LEU A 150 -11.53 3.65 10.83
CA LEU A 150 -11.33 4.61 11.89
C LEU A 150 -11.33 6.05 11.36
N ALA A 151 -10.65 6.29 10.24
CA ALA A 151 -10.65 7.59 9.57
C ALA A 151 -12.06 8.05 9.21
N ARG A 152 -12.90 7.17 8.64
CA ARG A 152 -14.31 7.47 8.36
C ARG A 152 -15.13 7.77 9.60
N ILE A 153 -14.93 7.01 10.69
CA ILE A 153 -15.64 7.24 11.95
C ILE A 153 -15.27 8.62 12.50
N ILE A 154 -13.98 8.95 12.54
CA ILE A 154 -13.49 10.26 12.99
C ILE A 154 -14.06 11.37 12.11
N TRP A 155 -13.98 11.25 10.79
CA TRP A 155 -14.39 12.30 9.86
C TRP A 155 -15.91 12.55 9.87
N ILE A 156 -16.72 11.49 9.75
CA ILE A 156 -18.17 11.59 9.56
C ILE A 156 -18.93 11.71 10.88
N HIS A 157 -18.56 10.93 11.91
CA HIS A 157 -19.38 10.78 13.12
C HIS A 157 -18.97 11.70 14.27
N THR A 158 -17.77 12.26 14.23
CA THR A 158 -17.34 13.25 15.23
C THR A 158 -17.94 14.61 14.87
N LYS A 159 -18.81 15.15 15.71
CA LYS A 159 -19.46 16.45 15.47
C LYS A 159 -18.52 17.60 15.80
N GLU A 160 -18.45 18.58 14.90
CA GLU A 160 -17.76 19.85 15.15
C GLU A 160 -18.73 20.82 15.83
N ARG A 161 -18.32 21.41 16.96
CA ARG A 161 -19.19 22.24 17.80
C ARG A 161 -19.24 23.70 17.34
N HIS A 162 -19.58 23.92 16.08
CA HIS A 162 -19.75 25.27 15.51
C HIS A 162 -20.82 26.10 16.23
N ALA A 163 -21.80 25.45 16.87
CA ALA A 163 -22.86 26.11 17.65
C ALA A 163 -22.37 26.73 18.97
N SER A 164 -21.27 26.22 19.54
CA SER A 164 -20.69 26.74 20.79
C SER A 164 -19.73 27.91 20.58
N GLY A 165 -19.27 28.09 19.34
CA GLY A 165 -18.36 29.16 18.90
C GLY A 165 -17.59 28.74 17.66
N GLU A 166 -17.35 29.68 16.75
CA GLU A 166 -16.61 29.41 15.49
C GLU A 166 -15.16 28.96 15.77
N GLU A 167 -14.54 29.49 16.83
CA GLU A 167 -13.20 29.08 17.27
C GLU A 167 -13.18 27.62 17.74
N GLN A 168 -14.22 27.17 18.43
CA GLN A 168 -14.33 25.80 18.93
C GLN A 168 -14.54 24.81 17.79
N GLY A 169 -15.38 25.15 16.81
CA GLY A 169 -15.56 24.34 15.60
C GLY A 169 -14.27 24.20 14.78
N LYS A 170 -13.48 25.27 14.68
CA LYS A 170 -12.14 25.23 14.05
C LYS A 170 -11.18 24.35 14.83
N ALA A 171 -11.13 24.46 16.15
CA ALA A 171 -10.29 23.61 17.00
C ALA A 171 -10.67 22.12 16.87
N ASP A 172 -11.97 21.81 16.86
CA ASP A 172 -12.49 20.45 16.67
C ASP A 172 -12.07 19.87 15.30
N LEU A 173 -12.13 20.68 14.23
CA LEU A 173 -11.66 20.29 12.89
C LEU A 173 -10.14 20.03 12.85
N LEU A 174 -9.33 20.90 13.47
CA LEU A 174 -7.89 20.68 13.59
C LEU A 174 -7.56 19.43 14.43
N GLY A 175 -8.34 19.17 15.48
CA GLY A 175 -8.27 17.95 16.27
C GLY A 175 -8.52 16.70 15.44
N LYS A 176 -9.58 16.70 14.62
CA LYS A 176 -9.85 15.61 13.65
C LYS A 176 -8.66 15.37 12.72
N LEU A 177 -8.13 16.43 12.10
CA LEU A 177 -6.99 16.32 11.18
C LEU A 177 -5.74 15.76 11.89
N THR A 178 -5.50 16.19 13.13
CA THR A 178 -4.41 15.65 13.95
C THR A 178 -4.62 14.17 14.22
N ALA A 179 -5.82 13.74 14.60
CA ALA A 179 -6.13 12.33 14.83
C ALA A 179 -5.99 11.48 13.56
N LEU A 180 -6.40 12.00 12.40
CA LEU A 180 -6.21 11.34 11.10
C LEU A 180 -4.73 11.22 10.72
N ASN A 181 -3.93 12.26 11.01
CA ASN A 181 -2.48 12.19 10.86
C ASN A 181 -1.87 11.14 11.80
N LEU A 182 -2.39 10.97 13.02
CA LEU A 182 -1.95 9.91 13.94
C LEU A 182 -2.31 8.50 13.44
N VAL A 183 -3.44 8.32 12.76
CA VAL A 183 -3.77 7.05 12.09
C VAL A 183 -2.69 6.70 11.04
N ASN A 184 -2.27 7.68 10.23
CA ASN A 184 -1.16 7.48 9.29
C ASN A 184 0.19 7.30 10.01
N ALA A 185 0.43 8.08 11.08
CA ALA A 185 1.64 8.00 11.89
C ALA A 185 1.83 6.60 12.47
N PHE A 186 0.75 5.93 12.90
CA PHE A 186 0.81 4.54 13.36
C PHE A 186 1.35 3.61 12.28
N ALA A 187 0.85 3.72 11.04
CA ALA A 187 1.31 2.89 9.92
C ALA A 187 2.79 3.13 9.61
N VAL A 188 3.22 4.40 9.54
CA VAL A 188 4.61 4.79 9.26
C VAL A 188 5.54 4.36 10.41
N ALA A 189 5.15 4.59 11.66
CA ALA A 189 5.88 4.14 12.83
C ALA A 189 6.02 2.61 12.86
N LEU A 190 4.96 1.87 12.50
CA LEU A 190 4.98 0.41 12.46
C LEU A 190 5.98 -0.08 11.41
N LYS A 191 5.99 0.54 10.22
CA LYS A 191 6.98 0.26 9.18
C LYS A 191 8.41 0.41 9.71
N HIS A 192 8.75 1.57 10.29
CA HIS A 192 10.09 1.82 10.83
C HIS A 192 10.46 0.84 11.94
N ARG A 193 9.49 0.49 12.80
CA ARG A 193 9.70 -0.53 13.84
C ARG A 193 10.02 -1.90 13.24
N LEU A 194 9.30 -2.34 12.22
CA LEU A 194 9.53 -3.63 11.56
C LEU A 194 10.86 -3.68 10.81
N ARG A 195 11.38 -2.52 10.37
CA ARG A 195 12.71 -2.38 9.75
C ARG A 195 13.86 -2.18 10.73
N PHE A 196 13.58 -2.14 12.03
CA PHE A 196 14.56 -1.83 13.09
C PHE A 196 15.20 -0.44 12.93
N GLU A 197 14.39 0.55 12.55
CA GLU A 197 14.75 1.94 12.35
C GLU A 197 14.24 2.79 13.53
N PRO A 198 15.04 2.97 14.61
CA PRO A 198 14.55 3.54 15.87
C PRO A 198 14.48 5.07 15.92
N SER A 199 15.04 5.77 14.93
CA SER A 199 15.08 7.24 14.89
C SER A 199 13.68 7.83 14.65
N THR A 200 13.43 9.02 15.17
CA THR A 200 12.20 9.79 14.89
C THR A 200 12.40 10.80 13.75
N ASP A 201 13.65 11.18 13.48
CA ASP A 201 14.06 12.15 12.44
C ASP A 201 13.95 11.65 10.98
N TYR A 202 13.11 10.66 10.69
CA TYR A 202 12.87 10.25 9.30
C TYR A 202 11.94 11.27 8.61
N PRO A 203 12.18 11.60 7.33
CA PRO A 203 11.45 12.68 6.63
C PRO A 203 9.95 12.42 6.48
N ASP A 204 9.53 11.16 6.48
CA ASP A 204 8.14 10.71 6.40
C ASP A 204 7.47 10.51 7.76
N LEU A 205 8.25 10.41 8.84
CA LEU A 205 7.76 10.18 10.19
C LEU A 205 7.75 11.47 11.04
N GLN A 206 8.82 12.25 11.01
CA GLN A 206 9.01 13.43 11.85
C GLN A 206 7.85 14.44 11.77
N PRO A 207 7.27 14.76 10.59
CA PRO A 207 6.14 15.68 10.51
C PRO A 207 4.86 15.16 11.17
N LEU A 208 4.71 13.85 11.30
CA LEU A 208 3.50 13.21 11.85
C LEU A 208 3.55 13.04 13.38
N ILE A 209 4.75 12.92 13.95
CA ILE A 209 4.96 12.64 15.38
C ILE A 209 5.71 13.75 16.11
N GLY A 210 6.17 14.81 15.42
CA GLY A 210 7.00 15.86 16.02
C GLY A 210 6.29 16.65 17.14
N ASN A 211 4.96 16.60 17.19
CA ASN A 211 4.14 17.17 18.26
C ASN A 211 3.93 16.21 19.44
N LEU A 212 4.39 14.96 19.36
CA LEU A 212 4.22 13.95 20.40
C LEU A 212 5.46 13.86 21.29
N HIS A 213 5.25 13.68 22.59
CA HIS A 213 6.32 13.31 23.51
C HIS A 213 6.53 11.79 23.42
N THR A 214 7.63 11.37 22.81
CA THR A 214 7.94 9.95 22.60
C THR A 214 9.32 9.63 23.16
N LEU A 215 9.47 8.41 23.69
CA LEU A 215 10.75 7.96 24.26
C LEU A 215 11.86 7.94 23.21
N ALA A 216 11.51 7.54 21.99
CA ALA A 216 12.42 7.57 20.85
C ALA A 216 12.85 8.99 20.48
N GLY A 217 11.98 10.01 20.64
CA GLY A 217 12.30 11.41 20.35
C GLY A 217 13.23 12.06 21.37
N GLU A 218 13.19 11.61 22.63
CA GLU A 218 14.10 12.08 23.70
C GLU A 218 15.52 11.50 23.60
N ALA A 219 15.69 10.41 22.86
CA ALA A 219 16.99 9.77 22.64
C ALA A 219 17.91 10.59 21.72
N ASP A 220 19.21 10.32 21.79
CA ASP A 220 20.21 11.00 20.94
C ASP A 220 20.09 10.59 19.46
N GLN A 221 19.32 11.36 18.68
CA GLN A 221 19.03 11.07 17.27
C GLN A 221 20.30 10.98 16.41
N ALA A 222 21.35 11.74 16.73
CA ALA A 222 22.60 11.72 15.95
C ALA A 222 23.28 10.34 15.96
N LYS A 223 23.05 9.54 17.01
CA LYS A 223 23.56 8.16 17.12
C LYS A 223 22.64 7.11 16.49
N LEU A 224 21.39 7.46 16.19
CA LEU A 224 20.36 6.55 15.68
C LEU A 224 20.26 6.56 14.14
N GLN A 225 21.03 7.41 13.46
CA GLN A 225 21.08 7.47 12.00
C GLN A 225 22.01 6.38 11.40
N PRO A 226 21.62 5.75 10.26
CA PRO A 226 22.48 4.79 9.59
C PRO A 226 23.75 5.47 9.03
N LYS A 227 24.92 4.84 9.24
CA LYS A 227 26.16 5.29 8.60
C LYS A 227 26.16 4.89 7.12
N LYS A 228 26.55 5.81 6.23
CA LYS A 228 26.77 5.50 4.81
C LYS A 228 27.72 4.30 4.67
N VAL A 229 27.28 3.28 3.94
CA VAL A 229 28.09 2.10 3.63
C VAL A 229 29.07 2.43 2.52
N GLY A 230 30.29 1.89 2.58
CA GLY A 230 31.26 2.01 1.48
C GLY A 230 30.90 1.09 0.32
N SER A 231 31.27 1.48 -0.92
CA SER A 231 30.88 0.78 -2.16
C SER A 231 31.25 -0.71 -2.20
N TRP A 232 32.39 -1.11 -1.61
CA TRP A 232 32.78 -2.52 -1.50
C TRP A 232 31.81 -3.34 -0.64
N LYS A 233 31.33 -2.74 0.44
CA LYS A 233 30.38 -3.41 1.33
C LYS A 233 29.02 -3.54 0.68
N ALA A 234 28.56 -2.50 -0.02
CA ALA A 234 27.33 -2.54 -0.81
C ALA A 234 27.39 -3.62 -1.89
N ALA A 235 28.50 -3.72 -2.62
CA ALA A 235 28.71 -4.79 -3.60
C ALA A 235 28.75 -6.20 -2.98
N GLY A 236 29.33 -6.34 -1.78
CA GLY A 236 29.32 -7.60 -1.03
C GLY A 236 27.92 -8.02 -0.56
N GLU A 237 27.15 -7.08 0.00
CA GLU A 237 25.73 -7.30 0.37
C GLU A 237 24.91 -7.67 -0.86
N TYR A 238 25.15 -7.02 -2.00
CA TYR A 238 24.51 -7.31 -3.29
C TYR A 238 24.78 -8.73 -3.79
N LEU A 239 26.03 -9.20 -3.72
CA LEU A 239 26.42 -10.55 -4.13
C LEU A 239 26.04 -11.64 -3.11
N GLY A 240 25.29 -11.29 -2.07
CA GLY A 240 24.84 -12.24 -1.03
C GLY A 240 25.97 -12.75 -0.14
N VAL A 241 27.03 -11.96 0.03
CA VAL A 241 28.18 -12.34 0.85
C VAL A 241 27.78 -12.29 2.33
N THR A 242 27.63 -13.45 2.97
CA THR A 242 27.09 -13.61 4.32
C THR A 242 27.76 -12.74 5.39
N PHE A 243 29.08 -12.52 5.31
CA PHE A 243 29.84 -11.68 6.24
C PHE A 243 29.77 -10.18 5.93
N ALA A 244 29.28 -9.79 4.76
CA ALA A 244 29.07 -8.39 4.39
C ALA A 244 27.74 -7.84 4.94
N HIS A 245 26.75 -8.70 5.21
CA HIS A 245 25.43 -8.29 5.71
C HIS A 245 25.51 -7.50 7.03
N SER A 246 24.99 -6.28 7.00
CA SER A 246 24.76 -5.48 8.18
C SER A 246 23.68 -6.09 9.09
N ASN A 247 23.95 -6.14 10.39
CA ASN A 247 22.94 -6.51 11.37
C ASN A 247 21.89 -5.38 11.47
N PRO A 248 20.61 -5.62 11.15
CA PRO A 248 19.57 -4.58 11.15
C PRO A 248 19.32 -4.04 12.56
N ARG A 249 19.52 -4.85 13.61
CA ARG A 249 19.33 -4.45 15.01
C ARG A 249 20.50 -3.65 15.60
N LYS A 250 21.52 -3.32 14.78
CA LYS A 250 22.75 -2.68 15.25
C LYS A 250 22.52 -1.31 15.86
N LEU A 251 21.57 -0.52 15.32
CA LEU A 251 21.24 0.81 15.84
C LEU A 251 20.62 0.72 17.23
N ILE A 252 19.62 -0.15 17.38
CA ILE A 252 18.94 -0.43 18.65
C ILE A 252 19.94 -0.92 19.71
N LYS A 253 20.81 -1.89 19.36
CA LYS A 253 21.81 -2.44 20.30
C LYS A 253 22.88 -1.43 20.75
N ARG A 254 23.09 -0.36 19.98
CA ARG A 254 24.07 0.69 20.29
C ARG A 254 23.50 1.80 21.15
N SER A 255 22.19 1.99 21.10
CA SER A 255 21.52 2.94 21.97
C SER A 255 21.67 2.52 23.43
N ARG A 256 21.96 3.49 24.30
CA ARG A 256 21.88 3.33 25.75
C ARG A 256 20.52 3.77 26.30
N ASP A 257 19.79 4.54 25.51
CA ASP A 257 18.51 5.12 25.87
C ASP A 257 17.39 4.13 25.62
N ASN A 258 16.31 4.24 26.39
CA ASN A 258 15.11 3.45 26.18
C ASN A 258 14.34 4.02 24.97
N LEU A 259 14.34 3.29 23.86
CA LEU A 259 13.71 3.73 22.61
C LEU A 259 12.20 3.47 22.57
N GLY A 260 11.63 2.79 23.56
CA GLY A 260 10.19 2.58 23.67
C GLY A 260 9.55 1.76 22.54
N ASN A 261 8.25 1.94 22.36
CA ASN A 261 7.46 1.33 21.30
C ASN A 261 6.62 2.41 20.63
N LEU A 262 7.24 3.10 19.67
CA LEU A 262 6.64 4.26 19.02
C LEU A 262 5.22 4.01 18.46
N PRO A 263 4.92 2.94 17.71
CA PRO A 263 3.54 2.64 17.29
C PRO A 263 2.55 2.54 18.46
N LEU A 264 2.97 1.93 19.57
CA LEU A 264 2.14 1.82 20.76
C LEU A 264 1.93 3.18 21.45
N GLU A 265 2.98 4.01 21.50
CA GLU A 265 2.89 5.39 22.00
C GLU A 265 1.90 6.21 21.15
N VAL A 266 1.96 6.09 19.81
CA VAL A 266 0.98 6.72 18.90
C VAL A 266 -0.45 6.24 19.18
N LEU A 267 -0.66 4.94 19.45
CA LEU A 267 -1.99 4.44 19.83
C LEU A 267 -2.50 5.03 21.14
N ASN A 268 -1.62 5.31 22.11
CA ASN A 268 -2.03 5.97 23.36
C ASN A 268 -2.53 7.40 23.10
N TYR A 269 -1.84 8.17 22.25
CA TYR A 269 -2.30 9.53 21.87
C TYR A 269 -3.61 9.49 21.09
N LEU A 270 -3.76 8.52 20.18
CA LEU A 270 -5.01 8.34 19.43
C LEU A 270 -6.17 7.92 20.35
N GLY A 271 -5.89 7.07 21.34
CA GLY A 271 -6.84 6.68 22.39
C GLY A 271 -7.28 7.88 23.24
N ALA A 272 -6.34 8.73 23.66
CA ALA A 272 -6.65 9.95 24.43
C ALA A 272 -7.55 10.92 23.64
N TYR A 273 -7.29 11.10 22.34
CA TYR A 273 -8.17 11.90 21.48
C TYR A 273 -9.59 11.32 21.41
N LEU A 274 -9.72 10.01 21.21
CA LEU A 274 -11.04 9.38 21.11
C LEU A 274 -11.80 9.44 22.44
N ASP A 275 -11.12 9.31 23.58
CA ASP A 275 -11.72 9.46 24.91
C ASP A 275 -12.28 10.87 25.13
N GLU A 276 -11.51 11.91 24.77
CA GLU A 276 -11.94 13.31 24.82
C GLU A 276 -13.16 13.57 23.93
N VAL A 277 -13.17 13.03 22.72
CA VAL A 277 -14.30 13.14 21.77
C VAL A 277 -15.56 12.43 22.29
N CYS A 278 -15.39 11.33 23.04
CA CYS A 278 -16.50 10.64 23.70
C CYS A 278 -17.02 11.44 24.89
N ALA A 279 -16.12 11.91 25.76
CA ALA A 279 -16.43 12.66 26.97
C ALA A 279 -17.11 14.01 26.67
N SER A 280 -16.68 14.68 25.60
CA SER A 280 -17.24 15.95 25.15
C SER A 280 -18.57 15.81 24.39
N GLY A 281 -19.06 14.59 24.16
CA GLY A 281 -20.33 14.33 23.49
C GLY A 281 -20.32 14.55 21.97
N GLN A 282 -19.14 14.77 21.37
CA GLN A 282 -18.99 14.95 19.93
C GLN A 282 -19.31 13.66 19.16
N LEU A 283 -18.95 12.50 19.72
CA LEU A 283 -19.33 11.17 19.21
C LEU A 283 -20.50 10.63 20.01
N SER A 284 -21.72 11.12 19.73
CA SER A 284 -22.86 10.94 20.63
C SER A 284 -23.47 9.53 20.68
N LEU A 285 -23.24 8.68 19.66
CA LEU A 285 -23.87 7.36 19.59
C LEU A 285 -22.93 6.26 20.14
N PRO A 286 -23.36 5.44 21.11
CA PRO A 286 -22.53 4.41 21.72
C PRO A 286 -21.93 3.41 20.71
N ILE A 287 -22.64 3.10 19.64
CA ILE A 287 -22.16 2.19 18.59
C ILE A 287 -20.93 2.74 17.87
N HIS A 288 -20.84 4.06 17.65
CA HIS A 288 -19.69 4.67 17.01
C HIS A 288 -18.50 4.73 17.96
N GLN A 289 -18.74 5.00 19.25
CA GLN A 289 -17.72 4.96 20.29
C GLN A 289 -17.10 3.55 20.39
N ALA A 290 -17.94 2.52 20.48
CA ALA A 290 -17.49 1.13 20.52
C ALA A 290 -16.69 0.73 19.28
N ASN A 291 -17.13 1.12 18.08
CA ASN A 291 -16.41 0.83 16.83
C ASN A 291 -15.05 1.57 16.74
N ALA A 292 -14.97 2.81 17.25
CA ALA A 292 -13.71 3.55 17.32
C ALA A 292 -12.72 2.87 18.27
N MET A 293 -13.17 2.50 19.48
CA MET A 293 -12.36 1.76 20.45
C MET A 293 -11.91 0.39 19.92
N ASN A 294 -12.81 -0.36 19.30
CA ASN A 294 -12.48 -1.64 18.66
C ASN A 294 -11.43 -1.47 17.54
N SER A 295 -11.40 -0.33 16.86
CA SER A 295 -10.37 -0.06 15.85
C SER A 295 -9.00 0.11 16.50
N ILE A 296 -8.90 0.76 17.66
CA ILE A 296 -7.64 0.84 18.43
C ILE A 296 -7.16 -0.54 18.87
N VAL A 297 -8.07 -1.38 19.38
CA VAL A 297 -7.76 -2.76 19.76
C VAL A 297 -7.23 -3.55 18.56
N GLN A 298 -7.89 -3.45 17.40
CA GLN A 298 -7.42 -4.10 16.17
C GLN A 298 -6.04 -3.61 15.73
N LEU A 299 -5.75 -2.31 15.83
CA LEU A 299 -4.41 -1.78 15.52
C LEU A 299 -3.35 -2.33 16.49
N ALA A 300 -3.68 -2.49 17.78
CA ALA A 300 -2.80 -3.12 18.75
C ALA A 300 -2.57 -4.62 18.47
N ASP A 301 -3.61 -5.34 18.04
CA ASP A 301 -3.50 -6.73 17.60
C ASP A 301 -2.59 -6.88 16.37
N ILE A 302 -2.69 -5.94 15.42
CA ILE A 302 -1.83 -5.89 14.23
C ILE A 302 -0.37 -5.63 14.62
N LEU A 303 -0.12 -4.68 15.54
CA LEU A 303 1.23 -4.42 16.06
C LEU A 303 1.82 -5.70 16.66
N THR A 304 1.07 -6.38 17.54
CA THR A 304 1.52 -7.62 18.19
C THR A 304 1.71 -8.75 17.17
N GLY A 305 0.81 -8.86 16.19
CA GLY A 305 0.87 -9.87 15.13
C GLY A 305 2.09 -9.71 14.22
N THR A 306 2.37 -8.49 13.78
CA THR A 306 3.56 -8.19 12.96
C THR A 306 4.86 -8.35 13.75
N GLU A 307 4.87 -7.97 15.04
CA GLU A 307 5.99 -8.26 15.93
C GLU A 307 6.23 -9.76 16.10
N ARG A 308 5.19 -10.58 16.20
CA ARG A 308 5.34 -12.04 16.24
C ARG A 308 5.99 -12.53 14.95
N VAL A 309 5.46 -12.16 13.78
CA VAL A 309 6.04 -12.56 12.47
C VAL A 309 7.53 -12.21 12.38
N LEU A 310 7.94 -11.06 12.91
CA LEU A 310 9.32 -10.59 12.87
C LEU A 310 10.23 -11.20 13.95
N ASN A 311 9.75 -11.30 15.20
CA ASN A 311 10.55 -11.66 16.37
C ASN A 311 10.53 -13.15 16.71
N THR A 312 9.59 -13.93 16.16
CA THR A 312 9.56 -15.38 16.32
C THR A 312 9.90 -16.08 14.99
N PRO A 313 11.16 -16.01 14.53
CA PRO A 313 11.56 -16.72 13.33
C PRO A 313 11.59 -18.24 13.54
N VAL A 314 11.63 -18.98 12.44
CA VAL A 314 11.86 -20.43 12.46
C VAL A 314 13.13 -20.71 13.26
N PRO A 315 13.13 -21.70 14.19
CA PRO A 315 14.30 -21.94 15.03
C PRO A 315 15.57 -22.11 14.20
N ILE A 316 16.62 -21.40 14.59
CA ILE A 316 17.86 -21.28 13.81
C ILE A 316 18.50 -22.65 13.50
N ALA A 317 18.31 -23.64 14.37
CA ALA A 317 18.79 -25.00 14.18
C ALA A 317 18.21 -25.65 12.91
N TYR A 318 16.94 -25.38 12.56
CA TYR A 318 16.35 -25.87 11.32
C TYR A 318 16.99 -25.18 10.11
N SER A 319 17.09 -23.84 10.13
CA SER A 319 17.70 -23.08 9.03
C SER A 319 19.16 -23.49 8.77
N ILE A 320 19.95 -23.71 9.83
CA ILE A 320 21.33 -24.18 9.73
C ILE A 320 21.37 -25.61 9.17
N SER A 321 20.58 -26.53 9.72
CA SER A 321 20.58 -27.94 9.28
C SER A 321 20.18 -28.09 7.82
N ILE A 322 19.14 -27.38 7.38
CA ILE A 322 18.69 -27.38 5.98
C ILE A 322 19.80 -26.86 5.07
N SER A 323 20.44 -25.75 5.43
CA SER A 323 21.57 -25.20 4.67
C SER A 323 22.73 -26.20 4.57
N GLN A 324 23.12 -26.82 5.68
CA GLN A 324 24.20 -27.82 5.72
C GLN A 324 23.91 -29.03 4.83
N ILE A 325 22.70 -29.61 4.94
CA ILE A 325 22.31 -30.78 4.13
C ILE A 325 22.26 -30.42 2.65
N THR A 326 21.74 -29.25 2.29
CA THR A 326 21.75 -28.75 0.90
C THR A 326 23.17 -28.63 0.35
N TRP A 327 24.10 -28.03 1.11
CA TRP A 327 25.49 -27.89 0.67
C TRP A 327 26.21 -29.23 0.57
N VAL A 328 26.04 -30.13 1.54
CA VAL A 328 26.60 -31.50 1.48
C VAL A 328 26.13 -32.23 0.23
N TYR A 329 24.84 -32.12 -0.11
CA TYR A 329 24.29 -32.72 -1.32
C TYR A 329 24.94 -32.18 -2.60
N ILE A 330 24.99 -30.85 -2.76
CA ILE A 330 25.55 -30.22 -3.95
C ILE A 330 27.04 -30.55 -4.11
N LEU A 331 27.81 -30.53 -3.01
CA LEU A 331 29.23 -30.82 -3.05
C LEU A 331 29.54 -32.28 -3.35
N THR A 332 28.66 -33.21 -2.98
CA THR A 332 28.80 -34.65 -3.27
C THR A 332 28.25 -35.07 -4.63
N LEU A 333 27.43 -34.24 -5.28
CA LEU A 333 26.84 -34.48 -6.59
C LEU A 333 27.85 -34.82 -7.71
N PRO A 334 28.98 -34.08 -7.91
CA PRO A 334 29.92 -34.39 -8.99
C PRO A 334 30.51 -35.82 -8.89
N PHE A 335 30.70 -36.32 -7.67
CA PHE A 335 31.23 -37.66 -7.39
C PHE A 335 30.31 -38.78 -7.89
N GLN A 336 29.01 -38.53 -7.90
CA GLN A 336 27.98 -39.55 -8.16
C GLN A 336 27.59 -39.62 -9.64
N ILE A 337 27.73 -38.51 -10.38
CA ILE A 337 27.29 -38.44 -11.78
C ILE A 337 28.44 -38.47 -12.80
N TYR A 338 29.69 -38.31 -12.37
CA TYR A 338 30.86 -38.28 -13.26
C TYR A 338 31.01 -39.53 -14.12
N SER A 339 30.80 -40.72 -13.55
CA SER A 339 30.94 -42.00 -14.27
C SER A 339 30.06 -42.10 -15.52
N LYS A 340 28.94 -41.35 -15.57
CA LYS A 340 28.00 -41.34 -16.69
C LYS A 340 28.20 -40.15 -17.64
N LEU A 341 28.67 -39.00 -17.13
CA LEU A 341 28.65 -37.72 -17.85
C LEU A 341 30.03 -37.15 -18.19
N GLY A 342 31.12 -37.62 -17.56
CA GLY A 342 32.47 -37.10 -17.78
C GLY A 342 32.55 -35.58 -17.64
N TRP A 343 33.02 -34.88 -18.68
CA TRP A 343 33.13 -33.41 -18.68
C TRP A 343 31.78 -32.68 -18.57
N VAL A 344 30.68 -33.30 -19.00
CA VAL A 344 29.33 -32.72 -18.91
C VAL A 344 28.87 -32.60 -17.44
N THR A 345 29.53 -33.31 -16.51
CA THR A 345 29.28 -33.19 -15.07
C THR A 345 29.37 -31.77 -14.56
N ILE A 346 30.30 -30.96 -15.06
CA ILE A 346 30.47 -29.56 -14.60
C ILE A 346 29.18 -28.77 -14.84
N PHE A 347 28.64 -28.83 -16.07
CA PHE A 347 27.39 -28.17 -16.42
C PHE A 347 26.21 -28.75 -15.63
N GLY A 348 26.13 -30.09 -15.52
CA GLY A 348 25.06 -30.76 -14.77
C GLY A 348 25.01 -30.37 -13.29
N VAL A 349 26.17 -30.28 -12.63
CA VAL A 349 26.27 -29.85 -11.22
C VAL A 349 25.88 -28.39 -11.05
N VAL A 350 26.34 -27.50 -11.93
CA VAL A 350 25.99 -26.07 -11.88
C VAL A 350 24.48 -25.87 -12.09
N LEU A 351 23.87 -26.59 -13.04
CA LEU A 351 22.44 -26.54 -13.27
C LEU A 351 21.64 -27.06 -12.06
N ALA A 352 22.05 -28.19 -11.48
CA ALA A 352 21.43 -28.73 -10.28
C ALA A 352 21.56 -27.78 -9.09
N ALA A 353 22.75 -27.19 -8.89
CA ALA A 353 22.99 -26.20 -7.86
C ALA A 353 22.13 -24.94 -8.04
N TYR A 354 21.96 -24.47 -9.27
CA TYR A 354 21.05 -23.35 -9.56
C TYR A 354 19.61 -23.65 -9.13
N ILE A 355 19.09 -24.84 -9.44
CA ILE A 355 17.72 -25.21 -9.04
C ILE A 355 17.61 -25.30 -7.52
N ILE A 356 18.53 -26.01 -6.88
CA ILE A 356 18.44 -26.34 -5.44
C ILE A 356 18.75 -25.10 -4.58
N LEU A 357 19.86 -24.39 -4.84
CA LEU A 357 20.19 -23.16 -4.13
C LEU A 357 19.21 -22.04 -4.46
N GLY A 358 18.61 -22.04 -5.66
CA GLY A 358 17.59 -21.07 -6.04
C GLY A 358 16.34 -21.20 -5.18
N LEU A 359 15.84 -22.43 -5.00
CA LEU A 359 14.72 -22.69 -4.08
C LEU A 359 15.07 -22.31 -2.63
N ALA A 360 16.28 -22.64 -2.17
CA ALA A 360 16.72 -22.27 -0.83
C ALA A 360 16.82 -20.74 -0.63
N ALA A 361 17.31 -20.02 -1.65
CA ALA A 361 17.45 -18.56 -1.64
C ALA A 361 16.09 -17.85 -1.66
N ILE A 362 15.14 -18.32 -2.48
CA ILE A 362 13.76 -17.80 -2.49
C ILE A 362 13.14 -17.94 -1.10
N GLY A 363 13.26 -19.12 -0.48
CA GLY A 363 12.75 -19.35 0.87
C GLY A 363 13.42 -18.47 1.93
N TYR A 364 14.69 -18.08 1.76
CA TYR A 364 15.36 -17.12 2.64
C TYR A 364 14.86 -15.69 2.43
N GLU A 365 14.69 -15.27 1.18
CA GLU A 365 14.27 -13.90 0.84
C GLU A 365 12.85 -13.60 1.32
N ILE A 366 11.90 -14.53 1.15
CA ILE A 366 10.51 -14.29 1.57
C ILE A 366 10.25 -14.53 3.07
N GLU A 367 11.25 -15.03 3.82
CA GLU A 367 11.10 -15.40 5.23
C GLU A 367 10.83 -14.16 6.12
N ASN A 368 11.40 -13.01 5.77
CA ASN A 368 11.18 -11.74 6.44
C ASN A 368 10.49 -10.74 5.49
N PRO A 369 9.15 -10.65 5.46
CA PRO A 369 8.43 -9.87 4.47
C PRO A 369 8.52 -8.34 4.66
N PHE A 370 9.13 -7.85 5.74
CA PHE A 370 9.09 -6.43 6.13
C PHE A 370 10.39 -5.67 5.86
N GLY A 371 11.37 -6.30 5.22
CA GLY A 371 12.67 -5.70 4.95
C GLY A 371 12.66 -4.67 3.82
N VAL A 372 13.76 -4.67 3.08
CA VAL A 372 14.05 -3.78 1.93
C VAL A 372 14.51 -4.58 0.71
N ASP A 373 14.38 -5.91 0.75
CA ASP A 373 14.66 -6.76 -0.42
C ASP A 373 13.61 -6.49 -1.52
N VAL A 374 13.96 -6.81 -2.77
CA VAL A 374 13.10 -6.53 -3.94
C VAL A 374 11.75 -7.22 -3.84
N ASN A 375 11.71 -8.40 -3.22
CA ASN A 375 10.50 -9.20 -3.06
C ASN A 375 9.78 -9.00 -1.70
N ASP A 376 10.25 -8.07 -0.86
CA ASP A 376 9.58 -7.71 0.37
C ASP A 376 8.28 -6.92 0.10
N LEU A 377 7.44 -6.82 1.13
CA LEU A 377 6.21 -6.05 1.04
C LEU A 377 6.53 -4.56 0.83
N PRO A 378 5.83 -3.87 -0.09
CA PRO A 378 6.04 -2.46 -0.38
C PRO A 378 5.40 -1.56 0.70
N LEU A 379 5.90 -1.65 1.94
CA LEU A 379 5.32 -0.96 3.10
C LEU A 379 5.25 0.57 2.89
N ASP A 380 6.27 1.16 2.27
CA ASP A 380 6.27 2.59 1.93
C ASP A 380 5.13 2.96 0.96
N ALA A 381 4.81 2.10 0.00
CA ALA A 381 3.71 2.34 -0.92
C ALA A 381 2.36 2.23 -0.18
N TYR A 382 2.22 1.25 0.72
CA TYR A 382 1.01 1.09 1.51
C TYR A 382 0.76 2.27 2.48
N CYS A 383 1.79 2.78 3.15
CA CYS A 383 1.67 3.99 3.98
C CYS A 383 1.24 5.20 3.14
N ARG A 384 1.83 5.37 1.96
CA ARG A 384 1.47 6.46 1.04
C ARG A 384 0.05 6.33 0.49
N GLU A 385 -0.40 5.12 0.18
CA GLU A 385 -1.77 4.84 -0.23
C GLU A 385 -2.74 5.23 0.90
N LEU A 386 -2.45 4.84 2.15
CA LEU A 386 -3.26 5.21 3.30
C LEU A 386 -3.32 6.73 3.51
N ALA A 387 -2.19 7.43 3.41
CA ALA A 387 -2.15 8.89 3.49
C ALA A 387 -3.02 9.53 2.39
N SER A 388 -2.88 9.06 1.15
CA SER A 388 -3.70 9.55 0.03
C SER A 388 -5.19 9.28 0.23
N ASP A 389 -5.58 8.14 0.82
CA ASP A 389 -6.98 7.85 1.11
C ASP A 389 -7.55 8.80 2.17
N ILE A 390 -6.76 9.12 3.19
CA ILE A 390 -7.14 10.08 4.24
C ILE A 390 -7.29 11.48 3.63
N ASP A 391 -6.38 11.89 2.75
CA ASP A 391 -6.47 13.16 2.02
C ASP A 391 -7.73 13.21 1.14
N ILE A 392 -8.06 12.11 0.46
CA ILE A 392 -9.30 12.00 -0.34
C ILE A 392 -10.54 12.11 0.56
N LEU A 393 -10.57 11.41 1.69
CA LEU A 393 -11.69 11.46 2.64
C LEU A 393 -11.92 12.87 3.20
N THR A 394 -10.84 13.63 3.44
CA THR A 394 -10.88 14.97 4.03
C THR A 394 -10.96 16.11 3.02
N SER A 395 -10.83 15.80 1.72
CA SER A 395 -10.89 16.79 0.64
C SER A 395 -12.21 17.57 0.56
N MET A 396 -13.28 16.99 1.11
CA MET A 396 -14.63 17.53 1.13
C MET A 396 -15.20 17.44 2.55
N PRO A 397 -16.08 18.38 2.95
CA PRO A 397 -16.78 18.27 4.23
C PRO A 397 -17.54 16.95 4.33
N ALA A 398 -17.74 16.47 5.56
CA ALA A 398 -18.45 15.22 5.81
C ALA A 398 -19.81 15.23 5.07
N PRO A 399 -20.09 14.21 4.22
CA PRO A 399 -21.26 14.23 3.36
C PRO A 399 -22.54 14.09 4.20
N THR A 400 -23.50 14.99 3.96
CA THR A 400 -24.87 14.86 4.46
C THR A 400 -25.76 14.25 3.39
N THR A 401 -26.87 13.63 3.78
CA THR A 401 -27.81 12.99 2.83
C THR A 401 -28.35 13.98 1.80
N GLU A 402 -28.62 15.22 2.21
CA GLU A 402 -29.10 16.29 1.32
C GLU A 402 -28.09 16.60 0.20
N ASN A 403 -26.79 16.48 0.46
CA ASN A 403 -25.76 16.85 -0.51
C ASN A 403 -25.67 15.91 -1.72
N PHE A 404 -26.21 14.69 -1.65
CA PHE A 404 -26.09 13.71 -2.74
C PHE A 404 -27.38 12.94 -3.04
N VAL A 405 -28.33 12.83 -2.11
CA VAL A 405 -29.58 12.09 -2.33
C VAL A 405 -30.56 12.94 -3.14
N THR A 406 -30.78 14.19 -2.75
CA THR A 406 -31.79 15.07 -3.38
C THR A 406 -31.28 15.80 -4.61
N THR A 407 -30.08 15.46 -5.08
CA THR A 407 -29.39 16.13 -6.18
C THR A 407 -29.95 15.68 -7.54
N ALA A 408 -30.14 16.61 -8.49
CA ALA A 408 -30.65 16.30 -9.84
C ALA A 408 -29.79 15.29 -10.63
N GLN A 409 -28.50 15.18 -10.29
CA GLN A 409 -27.60 14.17 -10.87
C GLN A 409 -27.82 12.76 -10.31
N ASN A 410 -28.57 12.59 -9.21
CA ASN A 410 -28.84 11.29 -8.61
C ASN A 410 -29.89 10.51 -9.42
N LYS A 411 -29.43 9.54 -10.22
CA LYS A 411 -30.28 8.67 -11.03
C LYS A 411 -30.72 7.42 -10.24
N VAL A 412 -31.68 7.60 -9.34
CA VAL A 412 -32.11 6.61 -8.32
C VAL A 412 -32.48 5.22 -8.86
N LEU A 413 -33.05 5.15 -10.07
CA LEU A 413 -33.50 3.89 -10.68
C LEU A 413 -32.63 3.42 -11.85
N PHE A 414 -31.43 3.96 -12.05
CA PHE A 414 -30.49 3.47 -13.06
C PHE A 414 -30.23 1.93 -12.92
N PRO A 415 -30.18 1.16 -14.01
CA PRO A 415 -30.28 1.56 -15.41
C PRO A 415 -31.72 1.62 -15.98
N LEU A 416 -32.75 1.32 -15.19
CA LEU A 416 -34.13 1.26 -15.66
C LEU A 416 -34.66 2.64 -16.09
N SER A 417 -34.25 3.71 -15.40
CA SER A 417 -34.67 5.08 -15.69
C SER A 417 -33.51 6.04 -15.46
N MET A 418 -33.38 7.01 -16.38
CA MET A 418 -32.44 8.14 -16.30
C MET A 418 -33.06 9.39 -15.65
N SER A 419 -34.29 9.30 -15.12
CA SER A 419 -34.93 10.39 -14.38
C SER A 419 -34.20 10.61 -13.05
N ASP A 420 -34.19 11.86 -12.61
CA ASP A 420 -33.54 12.31 -11.38
C ASP A 420 -34.37 12.05 -10.12
N TYR A 421 -33.79 12.34 -8.96
CA TYR A 421 -34.46 12.19 -7.67
C TYR A 421 -35.75 13.02 -7.61
N GLU A 422 -35.73 14.27 -8.06
CA GLU A 422 -36.88 15.19 -7.98
C GLU A 422 -38.10 14.63 -8.72
N LEU A 423 -37.92 14.14 -9.95
CA LEU A 423 -38.99 13.53 -10.74
C LEU A 423 -39.57 12.25 -10.11
N TRP A 424 -38.76 11.48 -9.39
CA TRP A 424 -39.22 10.28 -8.69
C TRP A 424 -39.84 10.61 -7.33
N ASN A 425 -39.44 11.73 -6.71
CA ASN A 425 -40.00 12.23 -5.46
C ASN A 425 -41.45 12.70 -5.63
N ASP A 426 -41.80 13.23 -6.81
CA ASP A 426 -43.17 13.65 -7.14
C ASP A 426 -44.13 12.48 -7.43
N ARG A 427 -43.61 11.26 -7.61
CA ARG A 427 -44.42 10.08 -7.94
C ARG A 427 -44.97 9.37 -6.70
N SER A 428 -46.05 8.62 -6.90
CA SER A 428 -46.65 7.84 -5.82
C SER A 428 -45.74 6.68 -5.37
N VAL A 429 -45.78 6.33 -4.08
CA VAL A 429 -45.02 5.19 -3.53
C VAL A 429 -45.38 3.87 -4.25
N ALA A 430 -46.62 3.73 -4.73
CA ALA A 430 -47.07 2.57 -5.50
C ALA A 430 -46.36 2.48 -6.86
N GLU A 431 -46.19 3.60 -7.55
CA GLU A 431 -45.41 3.68 -8.80
C GLU A 431 -43.93 3.39 -8.59
N ILE A 432 -43.35 3.90 -7.51
CA ILE A 432 -41.94 3.60 -7.17
C ILE A 432 -41.77 2.10 -6.92
N ARG A 433 -42.66 1.48 -6.13
CA ARG A 433 -42.61 0.04 -5.84
C ARG A 433 -42.87 -0.82 -7.08
N SER A 434 -43.76 -0.39 -7.98
CA SER A 434 -43.99 -1.11 -9.24
C SER A 434 -42.78 -1.01 -10.17
N ALA A 435 -42.13 0.16 -10.25
CA ALA A 435 -40.89 0.34 -10.99
C ALA A 435 -39.73 -0.51 -10.42
N LEU A 436 -39.61 -0.63 -9.10
CA LEU A 436 -38.64 -1.52 -8.45
C LEU A 436 -38.90 -3.00 -8.78
N ARG A 437 -40.17 -3.42 -8.78
CA ARG A 437 -40.56 -4.78 -9.19
C ARG A 437 -40.20 -5.02 -10.67
N ALA A 438 -40.48 -4.05 -11.54
CA ALA A 438 -40.13 -4.11 -12.95
C ALA A 438 -38.60 -4.19 -13.15
N LYS A 439 -37.81 -3.44 -12.36
CA LYS A 439 -36.34 -3.49 -12.38
C LYS A 439 -35.81 -4.89 -12.08
N ALA A 440 -36.41 -5.60 -11.13
CA ALA A 440 -35.99 -6.96 -10.76
C ALA A 440 -36.37 -8.01 -11.80
N THR A 441 -37.48 -7.82 -12.53
CA THR A 441 -37.94 -8.77 -13.56
C THR A 441 -37.32 -8.51 -14.94
N THR A 442 -36.86 -7.28 -15.19
CA THR A 442 -36.19 -6.92 -16.45
C THR A 442 -34.72 -7.30 -16.31
N ALA A 443 -34.29 -8.37 -16.97
CA ALA A 443 -32.87 -8.64 -17.15
C ALA A 443 -32.31 -7.49 -17.97
N ALA A 444 -31.68 -6.50 -17.33
CA ALA A 444 -31.16 -5.31 -18.00
C ALA A 444 -30.17 -5.70 -19.10
N THR A 445 -30.67 -5.87 -20.32
CA THR A 445 -29.89 -6.11 -21.52
C THR A 445 -29.64 -4.77 -22.22
N SER A 446 -28.59 -4.68 -23.03
CA SER A 446 -28.16 -3.43 -23.68
C SER A 446 -29.24 -2.74 -24.51
N VAL A 447 -30.26 -3.47 -24.96
CA VAL A 447 -31.40 -2.95 -25.74
C VAL A 447 -32.36 -2.14 -24.86
N ASP A 448 -32.59 -2.56 -23.61
CA ASP A 448 -33.45 -1.84 -22.68
C ASP A 448 -32.80 -0.53 -22.21
N PHE A 449 -31.47 -0.47 -22.21
CA PHE A 449 -30.71 0.75 -21.91
C PHE A 449 -30.93 1.83 -22.98
N GLU A 450 -30.84 1.48 -24.27
CA GLU A 450 -31.12 2.44 -25.34
C GLU A 450 -32.58 2.90 -25.33
N ARG A 451 -33.50 2.00 -24.98
CA ARG A 451 -34.93 2.32 -24.84
C ARG A 451 -35.21 3.24 -23.66
N ALA A 452 -34.60 3.00 -22.50
CA ALA A 452 -34.73 3.84 -21.32
C ALA A 452 -34.11 5.23 -21.53
N LYS A 453 -32.98 5.30 -22.25
CA LYS A 453 -32.37 6.55 -22.70
C LYS A 453 -33.32 7.33 -23.61
N ALA A 454 -33.86 6.70 -24.65
CA ALA A 454 -34.79 7.33 -25.59
C ALA A 454 -36.11 7.80 -24.91
N GLN A 455 -36.64 7.02 -23.95
CA GLN A 455 -37.81 7.42 -23.16
C GLN A 455 -37.52 8.59 -22.22
N SER A 456 -36.32 8.66 -21.65
CA SER A 456 -35.94 9.80 -20.81
C SER A 456 -35.75 11.08 -21.63
N GLU A 457 -35.15 10.96 -22.82
CA GLU A 457 -34.97 12.08 -23.75
C GLU A 457 -36.32 12.63 -24.23
N SER A 458 -37.28 11.76 -24.58
CA SER A 458 -38.62 12.21 -24.98
C SER A 458 -39.44 12.80 -23.84
N THR A 459 -39.27 12.31 -22.61
CA THR A 459 -39.94 12.87 -21.43
C THR A 459 -39.40 14.27 -21.11
N GLN A 460 -38.08 14.47 -21.20
CA GLN A 460 -37.44 15.78 -21.04
C GLN A 460 -37.93 16.77 -22.11
N GLU A 461 -37.94 16.35 -23.38
CA GLU A 461 -38.37 17.16 -24.52
C GLU A 461 -39.85 17.58 -24.41
N SER A 462 -40.70 16.69 -23.84
CA SER A 462 -42.11 16.98 -23.55
C SER A 462 -42.33 17.98 -22.39
N MET A 463 -41.41 17.99 -21.41
CA MET A 463 -41.45 18.95 -20.31
C MET A 463 -40.99 20.33 -20.76
N ASP A 464 -39.92 20.40 -21.57
CA ASP A 464 -39.41 21.65 -22.13
C ASP A 464 -40.44 22.31 -23.06
N THR A 465 -41.15 21.53 -23.88
CA THR A 465 -42.26 22.04 -24.71
C THR A 465 -43.47 22.50 -23.88
N ARG A 466 -43.79 21.83 -22.77
CA ARG A 466 -44.84 22.29 -21.84
C ARG A 466 -44.46 23.57 -21.11
N ALA A 467 -43.21 23.71 -20.69
CA ALA A 467 -42.70 24.92 -20.05
C ALA A 467 -42.71 26.11 -21.03
N ALA A 468 -42.30 25.89 -22.28
CA ALA A 468 -42.36 26.89 -23.35
C ALA A 468 -43.80 27.34 -23.66
N ALA A 469 -44.74 26.39 -23.78
CA ALA A 469 -46.15 26.70 -24.02
C ALA A 469 -46.84 27.41 -22.83
N GLY A 470 -46.39 27.15 -21.60
CA GLY A 470 -46.83 27.85 -20.40
C GLY A 470 -46.39 29.32 -20.40
N ALA A 471 -45.12 29.58 -20.70
CA ALA A 471 -44.58 30.94 -20.82
C ALA A 471 -45.26 31.74 -21.95
N GLU A 472 -45.56 31.10 -23.08
CA GLU A 472 -46.23 31.75 -24.21
C GLU A 472 -47.70 32.11 -23.90
N LYS A 473 -48.41 31.28 -23.13
CA LYS A 473 -49.76 31.60 -22.62
C LYS A 473 -49.74 32.73 -21.60
N GLU A 474 -48.74 32.77 -20.72
CA GLU A 474 -48.61 33.82 -19.71
C GLU A 474 -48.30 35.18 -20.36
N THR A 475 -47.53 35.17 -21.45
CA THR A 475 -47.23 36.37 -22.26
C THR A 475 -48.49 36.87 -22.98
N LYS A 476 -49.23 35.98 -23.65
CA LYS A 476 -50.52 36.34 -24.28
C LYS A 476 -51.58 36.81 -23.29
N SER A 477 -51.62 36.25 -22.08
CA SER A 477 -52.57 36.69 -21.04
C SER A 477 -52.25 38.11 -20.53
N LYS A 478 -50.97 38.48 -20.46
CA LYS A 478 -50.54 39.84 -20.11
C LYS A 478 -50.86 40.84 -21.22
N ASP A 479 -50.69 40.44 -22.48
CA ASP A 479 -51.02 41.29 -23.64
C ASP A 479 -52.54 41.52 -23.78
N ILE A 480 -53.38 40.53 -23.48
CA ILE A 480 -54.84 40.67 -23.50
C ILE A 480 -55.33 41.59 -22.38
N MET A 481 -54.78 41.46 -21.16
CA MET A 481 -55.13 42.38 -20.06
C MET A 481 -54.64 43.82 -20.29
N ALA A 482 -53.58 44.03 -21.09
CA ALA A 482 -53.14 45.36 -21.49
C ALA A 482 -54.04 45.99 -22.58
N ALA A 483 -54.71 45.17 -23.40
CA ALA A 483 -55.61 45.63 -24.46
C ALA A 483 -57.04 45.98 -23.97
N GLU A 484 -57.48 45.42 -22.85
CA GLU A 484 -58.80 45.75 -22.23
C GLU A 484 -58.74 46.98 -21.30
N ALA A 485 -57.55 47.58 -21.10
CA ALA A 485 -57.34 48.74 -20.22
C ALA A 485 -57.20 50.09 -20.98
N VAL A 486 -57.48 50.10 -22.29
CA VAL A 486 -57.54 51.28 -23.18
C VAL A 486 -58.95 51.35 -23.77
#